data_AF-A0A3M0XUW1-F1
#
_entry.id   AF-A0A3M0XUW1-F1
#
_cell.length_a   1.000
_cell.length_b   1.000
_cell.length_c   1.000
_cell.angle_alpha   90.00
_cell.angle_beta   90.00
_cell.angle_gamma   90.00
#
_symmetry.space_group_name_H-M   'P 1'
#
loop_
_entity.id
_entity.type
_entity.pdbx_description
1 polymer ?
#
loop_
_entity_poly.entity_id
_entity_poly.type
_entity_poly.pdbx_seq_one_letter_code
_entity_poly.pdbx_strand_id
1 'polypeptide(L)'
;MASQKAKVFQEIPLECRRYWRLLKRYFGWLLEEYNFTLLYVKNGRMSSCGFVLQADDCRVHISIDRGTFGGIRIAMVPSSRISEVSIRGLRWYYVGEIVDYLRGWYPKWSQIEEASRQDSKLSLNEAMKKEAREIRPFWPQIMDLFREDMFEQRKASLEEFLEREMQDLHKQSMKAARRREAEWLPKWKEKRLYNDKTNYED
;
A
#
# COMPACT_ATOMS: atom_id res chain seq x y z
N MET A 1 -31.49 -17.82 2.60
CA MET A 1 -30.77 -18.32 1.41
C MET A 1 -29.32 -18.56 1.81
N ALA A 2 -28.86 -19.81 1.83
CA ALA A 2 -27.50 -20.16 2.24
C ALA A 2 -26.56 -20.02 1.04
N SER A 3 -25.71 -19.00 1.04
CA SER A 3 -24.65 -18.82 0.05
C SER A 3 -23.64 -19.97 0.17
N GLN A 4 -23.48 -20.73 -0.91
CA GLN A 4 -22.47 -21.78 -1.04
C GLN A 4 -21.08 -21.13 -0.96
N LYS A 5 -20.47 -21.18 0.23
CA LYS A 5 -19.07 -20.78 0.42
C LYS A 5 -18.17 -21.74 -0.37
N ALA A 6 -17.64 -21.28 -1.50
CA ALA A 6 -16.55 -21.93 -2.19
C ALA A 6 -15.31 -21.91 -1.27
N LYS A 7 -15.14 -22.95 -0.44
CA LYS A 7 -13.91 -23.19 0.33
C LYS A 7 -12.87 -23.78 -0.61
N VAL A 8 -12.22 -22.92 -1.40
CA VAL A 8 -10.99 -23.29 -2.09
C VAL A 8 -9.84 -23.04 -1.12
N PHE A 9 -9.52 -24.04 -0.29
CA PHE A 9 -8.27 -24.02 0.46
C PHE A 9 -7.13 -24.35 -0.51
N GLN A 10 -6.53 -23.33 -1.10
CA GLN A 10 -5.22 -23.53 -1.72
C GLN A 10 -4.18 -23.78 -0.63
N GLU A 11 -3.38 -24.83 -0.80
CA GLU A 11 -2.23 -25.07 0.03
C GLU A 11 -1.26 -23.88 -0.05
N ILE A 12 -0.77 -23.44 1.10
CA ILE A 12 0.19 -22.33 1.17
C ILE A 12 1.57 -22.85 0.73
N PRO A 13 2.16 -22.30 -0.35
CA PRO A 13 3.48 -22.69 -0.82
C PRO A 13 4.52 -22.62 0.29
N LEU A 14 5.50 -23.53 0.26
CA LEU A 14 6.49 -23.69 1.33
C LEU A 14 7.23 -22.37 1.61
N GLU A 15 7.63 -21.64 0.56
CA GLU A 15 8.30 -20.34 0.68
C GLU A 15 7.43 -19.26 1.35
N CYS A 16 6.12 -19.34 1.22
CA CYS A 16 5.18 -18.37 1.78
C CYS A 16 4.76 -18.71 3.22
N ARG A 17 5.01 -19.93 3.73
CA ARG A 17 4.56 -20.35 5.06
C ARG A 17 5.10 -19.49 6.20
N ARG A 18 6.33 -18.97 6.08
CA ARG A 18 6.89 -18.05 7.10
C ARG A 18 6.11 -16.74 7.15
N TYR A 19 5.73 -16.22 5.99
CA TYR A 19 4.99 -14.97 5.87
C TYR A 19 3.54 -15.13 6.28
N TRP A 20 2.94 -16.29 6.00
CA TRP A 20 1.62 -16.62 6.51
C TRP A 20 1.56 -16.61 8.04
N ARG A 21 2.61 -17.13 8.71
CA ARG A 21 2.72 -17.03 10.18
C ARG A 21 2.79 -15.58 10.66
N LEU A 22 3.54 -14.72 9.97
CA LEU A 22 3.58 -13.28 10.29
C LEU A 22 2.24 -12.59 10.05
N LEU A 23 1.56 -12.92 8.95
CA LEU A 23 0.23 -12.42 8.64
C LEU A 23 -0.75 -12.79 9.76
N LYS A 24 -0.83 -14.06 10.15
CA LYS A 24 -1.68 -14.48 11.27
C LYS A 24 -1.32 -13.78 12.58
N ARG A 25 -0.03 -13.51 12.82
CA ARG A 25 0.42 -12.83 14.04
C ARG A 25 -0.04 -11.37 14.11
N TYR A 26 0.02 -10.63 13.01
CA TYR A 26 -0.23 -9.18 13.01
C TYR A 26 -1.60 -8.79 12.47
N PHE A 27 -2.13 -9.60 11.56
CA PHE A 27 -3.40 -9.40 10.86
C PHE A 27 -4.37 -10.58 11.10
N GLY A 28 -4.12 -11.43 12.10
CA GLY A 28 -5.01 -12.55 12.46
C GLY A 28 -6.42 -12.10 12.79
N TRP A 29 -6.56 -10.88 13.32
CA TRP A 29 -7.86 -10.24 13.57
C TRP A 29 -8.71 -10.10 12.30
N LEU A 30 -8.13 -10.01 11.08
CA LEU A 30 -8.92 -10.08 9.85
C LEU A 30 -9.66 -11.41 9.72
N LEU A 31 -8.98 -12.50 10.07
CA LEU A 31 -9.52 -13.86 9.98
C LEU A 31 -10.51 -14.14 11.12
N GLU A 32 -10.17 -13.71 12.34
CA GLU A 32 -10.87 -14.06 13.57
C GLU A 32 -12.06 -13.15 13.85
N GLU A 33 -11.93 -11.84 13.65
CA GLU A 33 -12.97 -10.84 13.98
C GLU A 33 -13.83 -10.51 12.75
N TYR A 34 -13.23 -10.44 11.57
CA TYR A 34 -13.90 -10.00 10.33
C TYR A 34 -14.16 -11.14 9.33
N ASN A 35 -13.99 -12.39 9.75
CA ASN A 35 -14.32 -13.60 8.98
C ASN A 35 -13.65 -13.67 7.59
N PHE A 36 -12.51 -13.00 7.39
CA PHE A 36 -11.76 -13.13 6.15
C PHE A 36 -11.25 -14.57 5.98
N THR A 37 -11.42 -15.08 4.77
CA THR A 37 -10.94 -16.40 4.38
C THR A 37 -9.85 -16.26 3.33
N LEU A 38 -8.83 -17.11 3.41
CA LEU A 38 -7.78 -17.14 2.39
C LEU A 38 -8.36 -17.69 1.09
N LEU A 39 -8.40 -16.86 0.06
CA LEU A 39 -8.93 -17.21 -1.26
C LEU A 39 -7.82 -17.75 -2.17
N TYR A 40 -6.67 -17.08 -2.18
CA TYR A 40 -5.58 -17.38 -3.09
C TYR A 40 -4.24 -16.92 -2.52
N VAL A 41 -3.18 -17.68 -2.81
CA VAL A 41 -1.79 -17.28 -2.55
C VAL A 41 -1.06 -17.06 -3.87
N LYS A 42 -0.68 -15.81 -4.13
CA LYS A 42 0.25 -15.47 -5.20
C LYS A 42 1.65 -15.81 -4.75
N ASN A 43 2.31 -16.67 -5.51
CA ASN A 43 3.72 -16.94 -5.35
C ASN A 43 4.45 -16.47 -6.61
N GLY A 44 5.35 -15.49 -6.46
CA GLY A 44 6.11 -14.88 -7.55
C GLY A 44 7.56 -15.36 -7.60
N ARG A 45 8.24 -15.05 -8.71
CA ARG A 45 9.71 -15.23 -8.79
C ARG A 45 10.39 -14.44 -7.68
N MET A 46 11.49 -14.97 -7.13
CA MET A 46 12.35 -14.31 -6.14
C MET A 46 11.71 -14.08 -4.75
N SER A 47 10.97 -15.06 -4.23
CA SER A 47 10.47 -15.08 -2.84
C SER A 47 9.42 -14.00 -2.51
N SER A 48 8.64 -13.58 -3.51
CA SER A 48 7.51 -12.66 -3.34
C SER A 48 6.23 -13.44 -3.08
N CYS A 49 5.51 -13.09 -2.02
CA CYS A 49 4.26 -13.74 -1.63
C CYS A 49 3.14 -12.70 -1.50
N GLY A 50 2.01 -12.97 -2.13
CA GLY A 50 0.77 -12.19 -2.00
C GLY A 50 -0.33 -13.06 -1.43
N PHE A 51 -1.02 -12.60 -0.41
CA PHE A 51 -2.16 -13.29 0.19
C PHE A 51 -3.43 -12.52 -0.15
N VAL A 52 -4.38 -13.17 -0.81
CA VAL A 52 -5.68 -12.60 -1.11
C VAL A 52 -6.70 -13.22 -0.17
N LEU A 53 -7.28 -12.39 0.69
CA LEU A 53 -8.33 -12.74 1.62
C LEU A 53 -9.66 -12.18 1.14
N GLN A 54 -10.76 -12.86 1.45
CA GLN A 54 -12.12 -12.39 1.14
C GLN A 54 -13.05 -12.54 2.34
N ALA A 55 -13.84 -11.50 2.59
CA ALA A 55 -15.02 -11.50 3.46
C ALA A 55 -16.09 -10.65 2.78
N ASP A 56 -17.32 -11.15 2.71
CA ASP A 56 -18.48 -10.44 2.16
C ASP A 56 -18.16 -9.75 0.81
N ASP A 57 -18.39 -8.44 0.72
CA ASP A 57 -18.20 -7.61 -0.48
C ASP A 57 -16.76 -7.09 -0.62
N CYS A 58 -15.80 -7.65 0.12
CA CYS A 58 -14.46 -7.10 0.24
C CYS A 58 -13.38 -8.16 -0.04
N ARG A 59 -12.33 -7.73 -0.74
CA ARG A 59 -11.07 -8.46 -0.87
C ARG A 59 -9.91 -7.65 -0.35
N VAL A 60 -9.03 -8.34 0.36
CA VAL A 60 -7.80 -7.77 0.90
C VAL A 60 -6.61 -8.50 0.31
N HIS A 61 -5.67 -7.75 -0.24
CA HIS A 61 -4.42 -8.27 -0.77
C HIS A 61 -3.25 -7.76 0.07
N ILE A 62 -2.55 -8.69 0.71
CA ILE A 62 -1.37 -8.42 1.53
C ILE A 62 -0.15 -8.89 0.75
N SER A 63 0.73 -7.97 0.37
CA SER A 63 1.91 -8.27 -0.46
C SER A 63 3.20 -8.18 0.34
N ILE A 64 4.08 -9.17 0.14
CA ILE A 64 5.46 -9.17 0.62
C ILE A 64 6.35 -9.44 -0.60
N ASP A 65 7.25 -8.50 -0.90
CA ASP A 65 8.15 -8.59 -2.03
C ASP A 65 9.59 -8.69 -1.54
N ARG A 66 10.28 -9.80 -1.86
CA ARG A 66 11.67 -10.06 -1.47
C ARG A 66 11.97 -9.82 0.02
N GLY A 67 11.00 -10.11 0.89
CA GLY A 67 11.13 -9.92 2.33
C GLY A 67 10.78 -8.51 2.83
N THR A 68 10.37 -7.60 1.94
CA THR A 68 9.86 -6.27 2.30
C THR A 68 8.33 -6.29 2.31
N PHE A 69 7.73 -5.62 3.28
CA PHE A 69 6.29 -5.48 3.34
C PHE A 69 5.82 -4.48 2.28
N GLY A 70 4.98 -4.93 1.34
CA GLY A 70 4.42 -4.11 0.27
C GLY A 70 3.07 -3.48 0.61
N GLY A 71 2.67 -3.53 1.87
CA GLY A 71 1.41 -2.98 2.36
C GLY A 71 0.19 -3.87 2.13
N ILE A 72 -0.96 -3.30 2.49
CA ILE A 72 -2.28 -3.92 2.34
C ILE A 72 -3.07 -3.11 1.33
N ARG A 73 -3.71 -3.81 0.40
CA ARG A 73 -4.68 -3.22 -0.52
C ARG A 73 -6.04 -3.84 -0.30
N ILE A 74 -7.09 -3.05 -0.49
CA ILE A 74 -8.48 -3.50 -0.43
C ILE A 74 -9.18 -3.19 -1.75
N ALA A 75 -10.15 -4.03 -2.09
CA ALA A 75 -11.03 -3.84 -3.24
C ALA A 75 -12.46 -4.24 -2.87
N MET A 76 -13.43 -3.49 -3.39
CA MET A 76 -14.83 -3.90 -3.37
C MET A 76 -15.03 -5.01 -4.40
N VAL A 77 -15.77 -6.04 -4.02
CA VAL A 77 -16.17 -7.16 -4.86
C VAL A 77 -17.68 -7.13 -5.00
N PRO A 78 -18.21 -6.83 -6.20
CA PRO A 78 -19.64 -6.84 -6.43
C PRO A 78 -20.25 -8.20 -6.07
N SER A 79 -21.47 -8.22 -5.54
CA SER A 79 -22.14 -9.45 -5.13
C SER A 79 -22.18 -10.51 -6.25
N SER A 80 -22.27 -10.05 -7.50
CA SER A 80 -22.26 -10.89 -8.71
C SER A 80 -20.95 -11.65 -8.96
N ARG A 81 -19.84 -11.22 -8.34
CA ARG A 81 -18.47 -11.74 -8.56
C ARG A 81 -17.84 -12.35 -7.31
N ILE A 82 -18.57 -12.46 -6.20
CA ILE A 82 -18.08 -13.01 -4.92
C ILE A 82 -17.52 -14.44 -5.08
N SER A 83 -18.08 -15.24 -5.97
CA SER A 83 -17.63 -16.62 -6.25
C SER A 83 -16.43 -16.69 -7.21
N GLU A 84 -16.09 -15.61 -7.91
CA GLU A 84 -14.98 -15.60 -8.87
C GLU A 84 -13.64 -15.51 -8.17
N VAL A 85 -12.78 -16.53 -8.26
CA VAL A 85 -11.41 -16.47 -7.70
C VAL A 85 -10.52 -15.42 -8.40
N SER A 86 -10.92 -14.97 -9.61
CA SER A 86 -10.14 -14.01 -10.39
C SER A 86 -10.00 -12.67 -9.66
N ILE A 87 -8.76 -12.23 -9.50
CA ILE A 87 -8.42 -10.89 -9.01
C ILE A 87 -8.32 -9.83 -10.12
N ARG A 88 -8.50 -10.24 -11.39
CA ARG A 88 -8.38 -9.33 -12.54
C ARG A 88 -9.63 -8.45 -12.66
N GLY A 89 -9.39 -7.17 -12.94
CA GLY A 89 -10.44 -6.17 -13.13
C GLY A 89 -11.01 -5.57 -11.83
N LEU A 90 -10.46 -5.91 -10.66
CA LEU A 90 -10.75 -5.21 -9.42
C LEU A 90 -9.86 -3.97 -9.31
N ARG A 91 -10.45 -2.85 -8.88
CA ARG A 91 -9.69 -1.65 -8.51
C ARG A 91 -9.22 -1.80 -7.06
N TRP A 92 -7.91 -1.80 -6.88
CA TRP A 92 -7.26 -1.96 -5.58
C TRP A 92 -6.83 -0.59 -5.04
N TYR A 93 -7.10 -0.35 -3.77
CA TYR A 93 -6.73 0.87 -3.05
C TYR A 93 -5.79 0.51 -1.90
N TYR A 94 -4.75 1.30 -1.62
CA TYR A 94 -3.92 1.04 -0.45
C TYR A 94 -4.70 1.42 0.81
N VAL A 95 -4.67 0.53 1.81
CA VAL A 95 -5.42 0.76 3.05
C VAL A 95 -4.90 1.99 3.79
N GLY A 96 -3.60 2.28 3.74
CA GLY A 96 -3.03 3.51 4.29
C GLY A 96 -3.69 4.78 3.73
N GLU A 97 -3.87 4.85 2.41
CA GLU A 97 -4.53 5.98 1.74
C GLU A 97 -6.01 6.09 2.15
N ILE A 98 -6.69 4.96 2.35
CA ILE A 98 -8.07 4.95 2.89
C ILE A 98 -8.10 5.48 4.32
N VAL A 99 -7.12 5.12 5.15
CA VAL A 99 -7.02 5.65 6.52
C VAL A 99 -6.83 7.16 6.51
N ASP A 100 -6.01 7.68 5.60
CA ASP A 100 -5.80 9.13 5.46
C ASP A 100 -7.07 9.85 4.97
N TYR A 101 -7.79 9.26 4.02
CA TYR A 101 -9.13 9.72 3.62
C TYR A 101 -10.10 9.77 4.81
N LEU A 102 -10.17 8.70 5.61
CA LEU A 102 -11.07 8.61 6.78
C LEU A 102 -10.69 9.61 7.88
N ARG A 103 -9.40 9.96 8.00
CA ARG A 103 -8.93 11.02 8.91
C ARG A 103 -9.22 12.43 8.38
N GLY A 104 -9.54 12.57 7.09
CA GLY A 104 -9.52 13.86 6.40
C GLY A 104 -8.12 14.48 6.36
N TRP A 105 -7.07 13.65 6.43
CA TRP A 105 -5.70 14.10 6.55
C TRP A 105 -5.04 14.20 5.17
N TYR A 106 -4.49 15.37 4.87
CA TYR A 106 -3.60 15.58 3.73
C TYR A 106 -2.16 15.74 4.25
N PRO A 107 -1.30 14.73 4.11
CA PRO A 107 0.08 14.83 4.58
C PRO A 107 0.86 15.87 3.76
N LYS A 108 1.71 16.66 4.43
CA LYS A 108 2.63 17.59 3.75
C LYS A 108 3.83 16.81 3.20
N TRP A 109 4.37 17.14 2.01
CA TRP A 109 5.55 16.47 1.40
C TRP A 109 6.66 16.08 2.37
N SER A 110 7.03 17.01 3.26
CA SER A 110 8.14 16.83 4.20
C SER A 110 7.89 15.67 5.16
N GLN A 111 6.63 15.46 5.55
CA GLN A 111 6.21 14.35 6.40
C GLN A 111 6.26 13.02 5.64
N ILE A 112 6.01 13.05 4.33
CA ILE A 112 6.00 11.87 3.45
C ILE A 112 7.44 11.44 3.13
N GLU A 113 8.34 12.37 2.83
CA GLU A 113 9.76 12.06 2.65
C GLU A 113 10.39 11.51 3.94
N GLU A 114 10.05 12.08 5.09
CA GLU A 114 10.57 11.64 6.38
C GLU A 114 10.01 10.27 6.80
N ALA A 115 8.70 10.06 6.63
CA ALA A 115 8.06 8.76 6.84
C ALA A 115 8.63 7.69 5.90
N SER A 116 8.77 7.99 4.60
CA SER A 116 9.34 7.06 3.62
C SER A 116 10.79 6.66 3.96
N ARG A 117 11.61 7.61 4.43
CA ARG A 117 12.99 7.32 4.90
C ARG A 117 13.00 6.47 6.16
N GLN A 118 12.10 6.72 7.11
CA GLN A 118 11.98 5.91 8.32
C GLN A 118 11.48 4.49 8.01
N ASP A 119 10.49 4.36 7.14
CA ASP A 119 9.89 3.09 6.75
C ASP A 119 10.85 2.21 5.94
N SER A 120 11.74 2.82 5.14
CA SER A 120 12.81 2.10 4.41
C SER A 120 13.83 1.40 5.32
N LYS A 121 13.86 1.70 6.62
CA LYS A 121 14.75 1.07 7.61
C LYS A 121 14.08 0.00 8.46
N LEU A 122 12.75 -0.12 8.40
CA LEU A 122 12.03 -1.08 9.23
C LEU A 122 12.26 -2.50 8.73
N SER A 123 12.48 -3.43 9.67
CA SER A 123 12.40 -4.85 9.33
C SER A 123 10.98 -5.22 8.89
N LEU A 124 10.84 -6.29 8.11
CA LEU A 124 9.53 -6.84 7.71
C LEU A 124 8.55 -6.94 8.90
N ASN A 125 9.08 -7.41 10.02
CA ASN A 125 8.33 -7.67 11.23
C ASN A 125 7.82 -6.37 11.87
N GLU A 126 8.68 -5.35 11.94
CA GLU A 126 8.32 -4.02 12.44
C GLU A 126 7.34 -3.30 11.51
N ALA A 127 7.57 -3.37 10.19
CA ALA A 127 6.68 -2.78 9.18
C ALA A 127 5.27 -3.37 9.28
N MET A 128 5.13 -4.69 9.31
CA MET A 128 3.82 -5.35 9.46
C MET A 128 3.15 -5.01 10.80
N LYS A 129 3.93 -4.95 11.89
CA LYS A 129 3.40 -4.60 13.23
C LYS A 129 2.94 -3.14 13.29
N LYS A 130 3.70 -2.22 12.69
CA LYS A 130 3.37 -0.79 12.60
C LYS A 130 2.06 -0.62 11.81
N GLU A 131 2.01 -1.15 10.59
CA GLU A 131 0.82 -1.08 9.73
C GLU A 131 -0.41 -1.65 10.46
N ALA A 132 -0.29 -2.84 11.07
CA ALA A 132 -1.40 -3.47 11.80
C ALA A 132 -1.95 -2.58 12.91
N ARG A 133 -1.08 -1.86 13.64
CA ARG A 133 -1.50 -0.93 14.70
C ARG A 133 -2.17 0.31 14.14
N GLU A 134 -1.72 0.80 13.00
CA GLU A 134 -2.25 2.01 12.36
C GLU A 134 -3.61 1.75 11.71
N ILE A 135 -3.79 0.62 11.03
CA ILE A 135 -5.02 0.32 10.28
C ILE A 135 -6.13 -0.25 11.15
N ARG A 136 -5.81 -1.07 12.16
CA ARG A 136 -6.83 -1.85 12.91
C ARG A 136 -7.92 -0.97 13.53
N PRO A 137 -7.63 0.21 14.12
CA PRO A 137 -8.66 1.09 14.66
C PRO A 137 -9.66 1.61 13.62
N PHE A 138 -9.25 1.69 12.35
CA PHE A 138 -10.07 2.21 11.24
C PHE A 138 -10.79 1.09 10.49
N TRP A 139 -10.47 -0.17 10.77
CA TRP A 139 -10.97 -1.29 9.99
C TRP A 139 -12.51 -1.38 9.90
N PRO A 140 -13.29 -1.14 10.97
CA PRO A 140 -14.75 -1.10 10.85
C PRO A 140 -15.23 -0.08 9.80
N GLN A 141 -14.65 1.12 9.79
CA GLN A 141 -14.99 2.19 8.84
C GLN A 141 -14.54 1.84 7.41
N ILE A 142 -13.40 1.17 7.28
CA ILE A 142 -12.91 0.66 6.00
C ILE A 142 -13.91 -0.38 5.44
N MET A 143 -14.35 -1.33 6.27
CA MET A 143 -15.34 -2.33 5.85
C MET A 143 -16.66 -1.66 5.44
N ASP A 144 -17.17 -0.71 6.22
CA ASP A 144 -18.38 0.03 5.89
C ASP A 144 -18.26 0.81 4.58
N LEU A 145 -17.09 1.42 4.31
CA LEU A 145 -16.82 2.13 3.06
C LEU A 145 -16.82 1.21 1.84
N PHE A 146 -16.37 -0.04 1.99
CA PHE A 146 -16.21 -1.00 0.91
C PHE A 146 -17.37 -1.99 0.75
N ARG A 147 -18.44 -1.85 1.54
CA ARG A 147 -19.73 -2.50 1.24
C ARG A 147 -20.29 -2.00 -0.09
N GLU A 148 -20.90 -2.88 -0.88
CA GLU A 148 -21.31 -2.57 -2.25
C GLU A 148 -22.25 -1.33 -2.33
N ASP A 149 -23.24 -1.26 -1.43
CA ASP A 149 -24.22 -0.16 -1.36
C ASP A 149 -23.60 1.19 -1.00
N MET A 150 -22.59 1.17 -0.13
CA MET A 150 -21.89 2.37 0.34
C MET A 150 -20.78 2.81 -0.62
N PHE A 151 -20.07 1.85 -1.20
CA PHE A 151 -18.93 2.10 -2.06
C PHE A 151 -19.38 2.84 -3.32
N GLU A 152 -20.46 2.41 -3.98
CA GLU A 152 -20.95 3.09 -5.18
C GLU A 152 -21.34 4.55 -4.92
N GLN A 153 -21.78 4.90 -3.71
CA GLN A 153 -22.10 6.28 -3.34
C GLN A 153 -20.85 7.13 -3.05
N ARG A 154 -19.81 6.51 -2.48
CA ARG A 154 -18.62 7.23 -1.96
C ARG A 154 -17.39 7.15 -2.85
N LYS A 155 -17.39 6.25 -3.83
CA LYS A 155 -16.27 5.99 -4.74
C LYS A 155 -15.77 7.26 -5.42
N ALA A 156 -16.66 8.11 -5.92
CA ALA A 156 -16.25 9.36 -6.57
C ALA A 156 -15.49 10.29 -5.61
N SER A 157 -15.97 10.43 -4.37
CA SER A 157 -15.30 11.24 -3.34
C SER A 157 -13.94 10.66 -2.94
N LEU A 158 -13.85 9.34 -2.80
CA LEU A 158 -12.58 8.67 -2.51
C LEU A 158 -11.59 8.86 -3.67
N GLU A 159 -12.03 8.67 -4.91
CA GLU A 159 -11.16 8.82 -6.08
C GLU A 159 -10.68 10.26 -6.27
N GLU A 160 -11.55 11.24 -6.03
CA GLU A 160 -11.18 12.66 -6.03
C GLU A 160 -10.16 12.99 -4.94
N PHE A 161 -10.32 12.44 -3.74
CA PHE A 161 -9.34 12.60 -2.66
C PHE A 161 -7.97 12.08 -3.07
N LEU A 162 -7.91 10.85 -3.60
CA LEU A 162 -6.65 10.22 -4.01
C LEU A 162 -6.00 10.94 -5.18
N GLU A 163 -6.80 11.46 -6.12
CA GLU A 163 -6.28 12.26 -7.23
C GLU A 163 -5.66 13.58 -6.75
N ARG A 164 -6.33 14.29 -5.82
CA ARG A 164 -5.78 15.52 -5.23
C ARG A 164 -4.48 15.25 -4.50
N GLU A 165 -4.41 14.18 -3.73
CA GLU A 165 -3.18 13.76 -3.04
C GLU A 165 -2.04 13.51 -4.05
N MET A 166 -2.31 12.73 -5.11
CA MET A 166 -1.33 12.50 -6.18
C MET A 166 -0.86 13.79 -6.86
N GLN A 167 -1.77 14.71 -7.16
CA GLN A 167 -1.42 15.99 -7.80
C GLN A 167 -0.54 16.85 -6.89
N ASP A 168 -0.82 16.88 -5.59
CA ASP A 168 -0.04 17.63 -4.62
C ASP A 168 1.33 17.00 -4.39
N LEU A 169 1.40 15.68 -4.30
CA LEU A 169 2.66 14.92 -4.30
C LEU A 169 3.50 15.26 -5.54
N HIS A 170 2.90 15.26 -6.73
CA HIS A 170 3.62 15.57 -7.97
C HIS A 170 4.12 17.02 -8.01
N LYS A 171 3.30 17.99 -7.62
CA LYS A 171 3.73 19.41 -7.54
C LYS A 171 4.90 19.57 -6.56
N GLN A 172 4.83 18.90 -5.42
CA GLN A 172 5.84 18.98 -4.37
C GLN A 172 7.14 18.26 -4.77
N SER A 173 7.06 17.11 -5.44
CA SER A 173 8.22 16.39 -5.98
C SER A 173 8.96 17.20 -7.05
N MET A 174 8.21 17.85 -7.95
CA MET A 174 8.77 18.75 -8.96
C MET A 174 9.46 19.96 -8.32
N LYS A 175 8.88 20.52 -7.24
CA LYS A 175 9.50 21.61 -6.48
C LYS A 175 10.78 21.15 -5.77
N ALA A 176 10.80 19.95 -5.21
CA ALA A 176 11.99 19.37 -4.57
C ALA A 176 13.10 19.09 -5.60
N ALA A 177 12.76 18.53 -6.77
CA ALA A 177 13.70 18.30 -7.87
C ALA A 177 14.34 19.61 -8.34
N ARG A 178 13.54 20.67 -8.56
CA ARG A 178 14.04 22.01 -8.91
C ARG A 178 14.96 22.61 -7.85
N ARG A 179 14.66 22.41 -6.56
CA ARG A 179 15.54 22.85 -5.47
C ARG A 179 16.89 22.12 -5.50
N ARG A 180 16.88 20.80 -5.68
CA ARG A 180 18.11 19.99 -5.78
C ARG A 180 18.93 20.38 -7.01
N GLU A 181 18.29 20.65 -8.14
CA GLU A 181 18.94 21.14 -9.37
C GLU A 181 19.54 22.54 -9.15
N ALA A 182 18.81 23.46 -8.53
CA ALA A 182 19.30 24.79 -8.17
C ALA A 182 20.41 24.79 -7.12
N GLU A 183 20.51 23.75 -6.29
CA GLU A 183 21.59 23.56 -5.30
C GLU A 183 22.82 22.88 -5.92
N TRP A 184 22.64 22.12 -7.00
CA TRP A 184 23.71 21.52 -7.80
C TRP A 184 24.35 22.55 -8.74
N LEU A 185 23.56 23.38 -9.44
CA LEU A 185 24.03 24.36 -10.43
C LEU A 185 25.16 25.32 -9.96
N PRO A 186 25.18 25.84 -8.71
CA PRO A 186 26.28 26.66 -8.19
C PRO A 186 27.59 25.87 -8.08
N LYS A 187 27.52 24.61 -7.64
CA LYS A 187 28.70 23.76 -7.43
C LYS A 187 29.41 23.40 -8.74
N TRP A 188 28.69 23.39 -9.86
CA TRP A 188 29.28 23.10 -11.18
C TRP A 188 29.96 24.34 -11.76
N LYS A 189 29.38 25.53 -11.51
CA LYS A 189 29.98 26.81 -11.88
C LYS A 189 31.24 27.10 -11.06
N GLU A 190 31.24 26.80 -9.76
CA GLU A 190 32.44 26.87 -8.91
C GLU A 190 33.52 25.89 -9.38
N LYS A 191 33.18 24.64 -9.73
CA LYS A 191 34.15 23.68 -10.26
C LYS A 191 34.75 24.10 -11.62
N ARG A 192 33.97 24.71 -12.51
CA ARG A 192 34.51 25.28 -13.78
C ARG A 192 35.43 26.47 -13.51
N LEU A 193 35.03 27.40 -12.66
CA LEU A 193 35.84 28.57 -12.30
C LEU A 193 37.14 28.19 -11.59
N TYR A 194 37.15 27.07 -10.84
CA TYR A 194 38.36 26.55 -10.21
C TYR A 194 39.30 25.89 -11.23
N ASN A 195 38.76 25.11 -12.18
CA ASN A 195 39.57 24.46 -13.22
C ASN A 195 40.12 25.44 -14.29
N ASP A 196 39.44 26.55 -14.56
CA ASP A 196 39.96 27.59 -15.49
C ASP A 196 41.09 28.44 -14.87
N LYS A 197 41.19 28.50 -13.53
CA LYS A 197 42.29 29.20 -12.85
C LYS A 197 43.57 28.38 -12.73
N THR A 198 43.48 27.05 -12.82
CA THR A 198 44.64 26.14 -12.73
C THR A 198 45.32 25.88 -14.08
N ASN A 199 44.83 26.45 -15.19
CA ASN A 199 45.40 26.27 -16.54
C ASN A 199 46.20 27.49 -17.05
N TYR A 200 46.51 28.47 -16.19
CA TYR A 200 47.30 29.66 -16.54
C TYR A 200 48.57 29.84 -15.69
N GLU A 201 48.97 28.81 -14.93
CA GLU A 201 50.25 28.76 -14.23
C GLU A 201 51.00 27.49 -14.66
N ASP A 202 51.50 27.51 -15.91
CA ASP A 202 52.65 26.72 -16.38
C ASP A 202 53.41 27.56 -17.42
#